data_AF-A0AAX4AEW9-F1
#
_entry.id   AF-A0AAX4AEW9-F1
#
_cell.length_a   1.000
_cell.length_b   1.000
_cell.length_c   1.000
_cell.angle_alpha   90.00
_cell.angle_beta   90.00
_cell.angle_gamma   90.00
#
_symmetry.space_group_name_H-M   'P 1'
#
loop_
_entity.id
_entity.type
_entity.pdbx_description
1 polymer ?
#
loop_
_entity_poly.entity_id
_entity_poly.type
_entity_poly.pdbx_seq_one_letter_code
_entity_poly.pdbx_strand_id
1 'polypeptide(L)'
;MKYVSSAIKGIAIASIAMIIYSTYYKFWFDIDEVFLIFVLSSIQAILSRITRINFRLPDLLYLSVNAVTSYTIAFSACMVMGDIFTLNDFLKFTWAWLLTFSLAFLYSYFSNRKKVDDINKKIERISKL
;
A
#
# COMPACT_ATOMS: atom_id res chain seq x y z
N MET A 1 19.04 11.35 -1.30
CA MET A 1 18.17 11.33 -2.50
C MET A 1 17.23 10.12 -2.58
N LYS A 2 17.66 8.88 -2.29
CA LYS A 2 16.83 7.66 -2.46
C LYS A 2 15.55 7.64 -1.59
N TYR A 3 15.60 8.15 -0.37
CA TYR A 3 14.44 8.24 0.53
C TYR A 3 13.48 9.38 0.17
N VAL A 4 14.03 10.53 -0.24
CA VAL A 4 13.26 11.69 -0.74
C VAL A 4 12.42 11.29 -1.97
N SER A 5 13.01 10.57 -2.92
CA SER A 5 12.26 10.06 -4.08
C SER A 5 11.14 9.09 -3.67
N SER A 6 11.32 8.30 -2.61
CA SER A 6 10.27 7.42 -2.10
C SER A 6 9.12 8.22 -1.47
N ALA A 7 9.45 9.23 -0.66
CA ALA A 7 8.45 10.11 -0.06
C ALA A 7 7.59 10.81 -1.13
N ILE A 8 8.22 11.37 -2.17
CA ILE A 8 7.50 12.01 -3.29
C ILE A 8 6.59 11.01 -4.01
N LYS A 9 7.02 9.76 -4.20
CA LYS A 9 6.17 8.70 -4.78
C LYS A 9 4.98 8.37 -3.87
N GLY A 10 5.18 8.35 -2.56
CA GLY A 10 4.12 8.19 -1.58
C GLY A 10 3.06 9.29 -1.72
N ILE A 11 3.49 10.55 -1.77
CA ILE A 11 2.61 11.70 -1.98
C ILE A 11 1.85 11.57 -3.31
N ALA A 12 2.54 11.27 -4.41
CA ALA A 12 1.90 11.16 -5.72
C ALA A 12 0.81 10.07 -5.75
N ILE A 13 1.06 8.90 -5.14
CA ILE A 13 0.08 7.82 -5.02
C ILE A 13 -1.11 8.28 -4.16
N ALA A 14 -0.84 8.94 -3.03
CA ALA A 14 -1.89 9.46 -2.16
C ALA A 14 -2.76 10.50 -2.87
N SER A 15 -2.16 11.43 -3.63
CA SER A 15 -2.91 12.41 -4.42
C SER A 15 -3.85 11.75 -5.44
N ILE A 16 -3.38 10.72 -6.16
CA ILE A 16 -4.23 9.97 -7.10
C ILE A 16 -5.37 9.28 -6.35
N ALA A 17 -5.06 8.63 -5.24
CA ALA A 17 -6.07 7.92 -4.43
C ALA A 17 -7.13 8.89 -3.89
N MET A 18 -6.72 10.07 -3.42
CA MET A 18 -7.63 11.12 -2.95
C MET A 18 -8.56 11.58 -4.07
N ILE A 19 -8.03 11.86 -5.28
CA ILE A 19 -8.86 12.27 -6.42
C ILE A 19 -9.92 11.21 -6.74
N ILE A 20 -9.52 9.93 -6.76
CA ILE A 20 -10.44 8.82 -7.02
C ILE A 20 -11.53 8.75 -5.94
N TYR A 21 -11.15 8.81 -4.66
CA TYR A 21 -12.09 8.75 -3.53
C TYR A 21 -13.05 9.94 -3.50
N SER A 22 -12.52 11.16 -3.63
CA SER A 22 -13.31 12.39 -3.65
C SER A 22 -14.31 12.41 -4.80
N THR A 23 -13.91 11.91 -5.97
CA THR A 23 -14.81 11.78 -7.13
C THR A 23 -15.92 10.77 -6.88
N TYR A 24 -15.59 9.61 -6.30
CA TYR A 24 -16.56 8.53 -6.08
C TYR A 24 -17.59 8.88 -5.01
N TYR A 25 -17.15 9.47 -3.89
CA TYR A 25 -18.01 9.80 -2.75
C TYR A 25 -18.51 11.25 -2.73
N LYS A 26 -18.17 12.06 -3.74
CA LYS A 26 -18.57 13.47 -3.87
C LYS A 26 -18.25 14.33 -2.64
N PHE A 27 -17.09 14.12 -2.03
CA PHE A 27 -16.58 14.95 -0.94
C PHE A 27 -15.15 15.42 -1.23
N TRP A 28 -14.73 16.51 -0.59
CA TRP A 28 -13.37 17.01 -0.64
C TRP A 28 -12.74 16.93 0.74
N PHE A 29 -11.43 16.68 0.78
CA PHE A 29 -10.66 16.65 2.01
C PHE A 29 -10.30 18.08 2.45
N ASP A 30 -10.37 18.34 3.75
CA ASP A 30 -9.92 19.60 4.33
C ASP A 30 -8.38 19.70 4.31
N ILE A 31 -7.85 20.92 4.34
CA ILE A 31 -6.40 21.15 4.15
C ILE A 31 -5.53 20.42 5.18
N ASP A 32 -6.02 20.31 6.42
CA ASP A 32 -5.35 19.60 7.51
C ASP A 32 -5.35 18.09 7.25
N GLU A 33 -6.43 17.54 6.72
CA GLU A 33 -6.54 16.14 6.32
C GLU A 33 -5.60 15.82 5.15
N VAL A 34 -5.56 16.71 4.14
CA VAL A 34 -4.64 16.58 2.99
C VAL A 34 -3.19 16.55 3.46
N PHE A 35 -2.81 17.50 4.33
CA PHE A 35 -1.45 17.56 4.87
C PHE A 35 -1.10 16.28 5.63
N LEU A 36 -2.01 15.81 6.49
CA LEU A 36 -1.83 14.58 7.25
C LEU A 36 -1.67 13.36 6.33
N ILE A 37 -2.51 13.22 5.31
CA ILE A 37 -2.43 12.13 4.32
C ILE A 37 -1.06 12.14 3.61
N PHE A 38 -0.53 13.31 3.25
CA PHE A 38 0.78 13.43 2.62
C PHE A 38 1.93 13.05 3.56
N VAL A 39 1.85 13.43 4.83
CA VAL A 39 2.84 13.03 5.84
C VAL A 39 2.82 11.52 6.05
N LEU A 40 1.64 10.93 6.29
CA LEU A 40 1.51 9.49 6.56
C LEU A 40 1.92 8.64 5.35
N SER A 41 1.53 9.05 4.14
CA SER A 41 1.94 8.36 2.91
C SER A 41 3.45 8.46 2.64
N SER A 42 4.06 9.61 2.97
CA SER A 42 5.52 9.78 2.89
C SER A 42 6.25 8.85 3.86
N ILE A 43 5.80 8.78 5.11
CA ILE A 43 6.36 7.89 6.14
C ILE A 43 6.25 6.43 5.67
N GLN A 44 5.07 6.02 5.22
CA GLN A 44 4.84 4.67 4.72
C GLN A 44 5.74 4.34 3.53
N ALA A 45 5.91 5.26 2.57
CA ALA A 45 6.76 5.04 1.41
C ALA A 45 8.25 4.96 1.77
N ILE A 46 8.70 5.69 2.80
CA ILE A 46 10.06 5.58 3.34
C ILE A 46 10.25 4.22 4.03
N LEU A 47 9.32 3.81 4.89
CA LEU A 47 9.38 2.52 5.58
C LEU A 47 9.37 1.36 4.59
N SER A 48 8.49 1.40 3.59
CA SER A 48 8.47 0.43 2.49
C SER A 48 9.84 0.30 1.82
N ARG A 49 10.48 1.43 1.52
CA ARG A 49 11.82 1.47 0.91
C ARG A 49 12.89 0.87 1.82
N ILE A 50 12.87 1.21 3.11
CA ILE A 50 13.78 0.66 4.12
C ILE A 50 13.64 -0.86 4.16
N THR A 51 12.40 -1.35 4.23
CA THR A 51 12.13 -2.80 4.24
C THR A 51 12.68 -3.48 2.99
N ARG A 52 12.51 -2.87 1.81
CA ARG A 52 12.98 -3.45 0.54
C ARG A 52 14.49 -3.49 0.39
N ILE A 53 15.19 -2.50 0.96
CA ILE A 53 16.66 -2.43 0.88
C ILE A 53 17.29 -3.39 1.89
N ASN A 54 16.74 -3.45 3.10
CA ASN A 54 17.35 -4.19 4.20
C ASN A 54 16.93 -5.66 4.25
N PHE A 55 15.76 -6.01 3.70
CA PHE A 55 15.24 -7.37 3.72
C PHE A 55 14.95 -7.87 2.31
N ARG A 56 15.53 -9.02 1.94
CA ARG A 56 15.20 -9.74 0.71
C ARG A 56 13.97 -10.62 0.96
N LEU A 57 12.80 -9.99 1.04
CA LEU A 57 11.53 -10.68 1.24
C LEU A 57 10.93 -11.12 -0.11
N PRO A 58 10.30 -12.32 -0.17
CA PRO A 58 9.39 -12.67 -1.26
C PRO A 58 8.27 -11.64 -1.40
N ASP A 59 7.77 -11.42 -2.61
CA ASP A 59 6.80 -10.36 -2.94
C ASP A 59 5.53 -10.41 -2.06
N LEU A 60 5.02 -11.60 -1.77
CA LEU A 60 3.82 -11.78 -0.93
C LEU A 60 4.09 -11.35 0.53
N LEU A 61 5.23 -11.73 1.10
CA LEU A 61 5.63 -11.32 2.44
C LEU A 61 5.91 -9.81 2.50
N TYR A 62 6.53 -9.25 1.46
CA TYR A 62 6.71 -7.81 1.35
C TYR A 62 5.36 -7.06 1.32
N LEU A 63 4.38 -7.57 0.59
CA LEU A 63 3.03 -7.01 0.56
C LEU A 63 2.36 -7.07 1.94
N SER A 64 2.44 -8.20 2.64
CA SER A 64 1.91 -8.35 4.00
C SER A 64 2.57 -7.40 5.00
N VAL A 65 3.90 -7.24 4.95
CA VAL A 65 4.61 -6.28 5.82
C VAL A 65 4.13 -4.87 5.55
N ASN A 66 4.07 -4.45 4.28
CA ASN A 66 3.57 -3.11 3.94
C ASN A 66 2.12 -2.90 4.37
N ALA A 67 1.28 -3.94 4.26
CA ALA A 67 -0.08 -3.91 4.78
C ALA A 67 -0.05 -3.56 6.27
N VAL A 68 0.57 -4.42 7.08
CA VAL A 68 0.60 -4.25 8.54
C VAL A 68 1.18 -2.89 8.92
N THR A 69 2.29 -2.48 8.30
CA THR A 69 2.90 -1.17 8.58
C THR A 69 1.95 -0.01 8.27
N SER A 70 1.26 -0.03 7.11
CA SER A 70 0.30 1.04 6.77
C SER A 70 -0.87 1.11 7.75
N TYR A 71 -1.35 -0.05 8.22
CA TYR A 71 -2.41 -0.13 9.21
C TYR A 71 -1.96 0.41 10.57
N THR A 72 -0.76 0.02 11.02
CA THR A 72 -0.17 0.53 12.28
C THR A 72 0.03 2.04 12.26
N ILE A 73 0.45 2.61 11.12
CA ILE A 73 0.58 4.06 10.95
C ILE A 73 -0.78 4.75 11.07
N ALA A 74 -1.79 4.25 10.37
CA ALA A 74 -3.15 4.82 10.42
C ALA A 74 -3.76 4.71 11.83
N PHE A 75 -3.56 3.58 12.51
CA PHE A 75 -4.02 3.38 13.88
C PHE A 75 -3.33 4.34 14.85
N SER A 76 -2.01 4.47 14.76
CA SER A 76 -1.24 5.41 15.57
C SER A 76 -1.70 6.85 15.34
N ALA A 77 -1.96 7.23 14.09
CA ALA A 77 -2.49 8.55 13.75
C ALA A 77 -3.87 8.79 14.37
N CYS A 78 -4.78 7.81 14.32
CA CYS A 78 -6.08 7.89 14.98
C CYS A 78 -5.97 8.08 16.50
N MET A 79 -5.02 7.38 17.15
CA MET A 79 -4.82 7.50 18.61
C MET A 79 -4.25 8.87 19.01
N VAL A 80 -3.40 9.48 18.18
CA VAL A 80 -2.75 10.76 18.48
C VAL A 80 -3.62 11.96 18.05
N MET A 81 -4.40 11.80 16.99
CA MET A 81 -5.18 12.87 16.36
C MET A 81 -6.67 12.54 16.33
N GLY A 82 -7.21 12.00 17.44
CA GLY A 82 -8.60 11.51 17.52
C GLY A 82 -9.67 12.55 17.20
N ASP A 83 -9.34 13.85 17.31
CA ASP A 83 -10.23 14.97 16.97
C ASP A 83 -10.36 15.19 15.46
N ILE A 84 -9.33 14.84 14.69
CA ILE A 84 -9.28 14.97 13.22
C ILE A 84 -9.59 13.62 12.56
N PHE A 85 -9.17 12.53 13.20
CA PHE A 85 -9.30 11.17 12.68
C PHE A 85 -10.06 10.30 13.68
N THR A 86 -11.39 10.35 13.58
CA THR A 86 -12.25 9.70 14.56
C THR A 86 -12.17 8.17 14.46
N LEU A 87 -12.60 7.49 15.51
CA LEU A 87 -12.70 6.03 15.52
C LEU A 87 -13.58 5.51 14.36
N ASN A 88 -14.64 6.24 13.99
CA ASN A 88 -15.52 5.85 12.89
C ASN A 88 -14.79 5.93 11.54
N ASP A 89 -13.97 6.94 11.34
CA ASP A 89 -13.16 7.09 10.12
C ASP A 89 -12.07 6.04 10.04
N PHE A 90 -11.49 5.66 11.19
CA PHE A 90 -10.58 4.53 11.28
C PHE A 90 -11.27 3.19 10.93
N LEU A 91 -12.51 2.97 11.36
CA LEU A 91 -13.27 1.76 11.00
C LEU A 91 -13.58 1.72 9.50
N LYS A 92 -14.00 2.83 8.89
CA LYS A 92 -14.19 2.92 7.43
C LYS A 92 -12.87 2.65 6.68
N PHE A 93 -11.77 3.24 7.15
CA PHE A 93 -10.43 2.96 6.64
C PHE A 93 -10.08 1.48 6.76
N THR A 94 -10.36 0.84 7.90
CA THR A 94 -10.06 -0.58 8.15
C THR A 94 -10.74 -1.47 7.11
N TRP A 95 -12.02 -1.25 6.81
CA TRP A 95 -12.74 -1.99 5.79
C TRP A 95 -12.18 -1.77 4.38
N ALA A 96 -11.94 -0.52 4.00
CA ALA A 96 -11.35 -0.17 2.70
C ALA A 96 -9.93 -0.75 2.54
N TRP A 97 -9.15 -0.70 3.61
CA TRP A 97 -7.79 -1.21 3.69
C TRP A 97 -7.77 -2.74 3.57
N LEU A 98 -8.61 -3.45 4.34
CA LEU A 98 -8.75 -4.90 4.27
C LEU A 98 -9.09 -5.36 2.85
N LEU A 99 -10.06 -4.71 2.22
CA LEU A 99 -10.47 -5.03 0.85
C LEU A 99 -9.32 -4.80 -0.15
N THR A 100 -8.67 -3.64 -0.08
CA THR A 100 -7.58 -3.26 -0.99
C THR A 100 -6.40 -4.23 -0.90
N PHE A 101 -5.95 -4.55 0.32
CA PHE A 101 -4.84 -5.47 0.52
C PHE A 101 -5.20 -6.92 0.21
N SER A 102 -6.45 -7.34 0.45
CA SER A 102 -6.92 -8.67 0.05
C SER A 102 -6.92 -8.83 -1.48
N LEU A 103 -7.42 -7.83 -2.20
CA LEU A 103 -7.40 -7.84 -3.67
C LEU A 103 -5.96 -7.80 -4.23
N ALA A 104 -5.10 -6.96 -3.65
CA ALA A 104 -3.69 -6.89 -4.04
C ALA A 104 -2.96 -8.22 -3.78
N PHE A 105 -3.22 -8.86 -2.64
CA PHE A 105 -2.68 -10.17 -2.30
C PHE A 105 -3.14 -11.24 -3.29
N LEU A 106 -4.45 -11.33 -3.58
CA LEU A 106 -5.00 -12.28 -4.55
C LEU A 106 -4.39 -12.06 -5.94
N TYR A 107 -4.30 -10.81 -6.40
CA TYR A 107 -3.68 -10.49 -7.69
C TYR A 107 -2.22 -10.95 -7.75
N SER A 108 -1.42 -10.63 -6.73
CA SER A 108 -0.02 -11.06 -6.66
C SER A 108 0.12 -12.59 -6.60
N TYR A 109 -0.75 -13.26 -5.85
CA TYR A 109 -0.77 -14.72 -5.75
C TYR A 109 -1.06 -15.38 -7.11
N PHE A 110 -2.15 -14.97 -7.79
CA PHE A 110 -2.52 -15.51 -9.10
C PHE A 110 -1.49 -15.18 -10.19
N SER A 111 -0.94 -13.96 -10.18
CA SER A 111 0.08 -13.54 -11.13
C SER A 111 1.38 -14.34 -10.98
N ASN A 112 1.83 -14.59 -9.74
CA ASN A 112 3.00 -15.43 -9.49
C ASN A 112 2.78 -16.88 -9.90
N ARG A 113 1.59 -17.44 -9.66
CA ARG A 113 1.26 -18.79 -10.13
C ARG A 113 1.37 -18.91 -11.65
N LYS A 114 0.81 -17.96 -12.40
CA LYS A 114 0.93 -17.92 -13.87
C LYS A 114 2.38 -17.83 -14.35
N LYS A 115 3.20 -16.99 -13.71
CA LYS A 115 4.63 -16.87 -14.06
C LYS A 115 5.38 -18.18 -13.86
N VAL A 116 5.14 -18.88 -12.75
CA VAL A 116 5.76 -20.18 -12.46
C VAL A 116 5.30 -21.23 -13.48
N ASP A 117 4.01 -21.29 -13.80
CA ASP A 117 3.47 -22.20 -14.81
C ASP A 117 4.10 -21.95 -16.19
N ASP A 118 4.29 -20.69 -16.59
CA ASP A 118 4.92 -20.33 -17.86
C ASP A 118 6.41 -20.71 -17.91
N ILE A 119 7.15 -20.54 -16.80
CA ILE A 119 8.55 -20.97 -16.70
C ILE A 119 8.64 -22.50 -16.79
N ASN A 120 7.80 -23.22 -16.07
CA ASN A 120 7.77 -24.68 -16.10
C ASN A 120 7.46 -25.20 -17.51
N LYS A 121 6.49 -24.61 -18.21
CA LYS A 121 6.21 -24.94 -19.62
C LYS A 121 7.40 -24.66 -20.55
N LYS A 122 8.16 -23.59 -20.31
CA LYS A 122 9.38 -23.30 -21.08
C LYS A 122 10.48 -24.34 -20.83
N ILE A 123 10.71 -24.72 -19.58
CA ILE A 123 11.70 -25.76 -19.21
C ILE A 123 11.31 -27.09 -19.84
N GLU A 124 10.04 -27.47 -19.77
CA GLU A 124 9.55 -28.73 -20.34
C GLU A 124 9.78 -28.79 -21.87
N ARG A 125 9.57 -27.66 -22.58
CA ARG A 125 9.88 -27.56 -24.02
C ARG A 125 11.38 -27.71 -24.32
N ILE A 126 12.24 -27.11 -23.50
CA ILE A 126 13.70 -27.23 -23.66
C ILE A 126 14.16 -28.66 -23.38
N SER A 127 13.59 -29.33 -22.38
CA SER A 127 13.96 -30.71 -22.03
C SER A 127 13.53 -31.77 -23.06
N LYS A 128 12.61 -31.42 -23.96
CA LYS A 128 12.10 -32.29 -25.04
C LYS A 128 12.84 -32.09 -26.37
N LEU A 129 13.79 -31.15 -26.42
CA LEU A 129 14.74 -30.92 -27.52
C LEU A 129 16.06 -31.64 -27.22
#